data_AF-A0A9K3GHV4-F1
#
_entry.id   AF-A0A9K3GHV4-F1
#
_cell.length_a   1.000
_cell.length_b   1.000
_cell.length_c   1.000
_cell.angle_alpha   90.00
_cell.angle_beta   90.00
_cell.angle_gamma   90.00
#
_symmetry.space_group_name_H-M   'P 1'
#
loop_
_entity.id
_entity.type
_entity.pdbx_description
1 polymer ?
#
loop_
_entity_poly.entity_id
_entity_poly.type
_entity_poly.pdbx_seq_one_letter_code
_entity_poly.pdbx_strand_id
1 'polypeptide(L)'
;MRSGNSKAIHKIDRLFRRTLRASDGETIDHHSFSALATSLTQRLSKFTRWGSSCDHSSPAFTSHMMELTPPFYTAPFDEMHAQTRADQRHLTKLGRYASQGLKHLAKNPSPGARRDATINKLIARADAAIAFFEAQQTAEAQAVKAAHTRLSLPLQGYAAHTSASMKHLDKAGAGEQQRERERQRDTQPEAAVVKGEGEGGTVDSGLSESRELRLIVEYLMAAGHSASASELAAACQCQDLVDIQAMARLQSILSALEAGDVGPAQDWLRQHSQSVQRRGLQSLEVQLKLQGVIHRVGAEDMGIKDTIDAFRHDLGGEEGGGPSLLTDETDPSIISKATRCLTAVMFRDRQRQWEREHPPTDTQPQSPAMHAHPEYEGVFNHTEWREMSHLLRSAFSAVQSVPTTPALLPILSAGIAVTASEKCCLSVTPIEGYGDVDDNEGGEGGDTPMPRRHSIEHRMKQVVTTKDKVKPETEDDGREADDCGCPLEDPLMRQIAHGMPFIARTRTYLVCPVTKQPFTDDNFPYLSPGAEPRLYSEAALTQLSNGTATVRDPSNPNCPPEGWSRAAFKRLYIMT
;
A
#
# COMPACT_ATOMS: atom_id res chain seq x y z
N MET A 1 -7.84 0.89 13.14
CA MET A 1 -6.89 2.00 13.40
C MET A 1 -7.37 3.35 12.83
N ARG A 2 -7.82 3.45 11.56
CA ARG A 2 -8.27 4.72 10.93
C ARG A 2 -9.42 5.47 11.63
N SER A 3 -10.43 4.77 12.17
CA SER A 3 -11.62 5.42 12.76
C SER A 3 -11.41 6.00 14.17
N GLY A 4 -10.39 5.52 14.90
CA GLY A 4 -10.08 5.97 16.27
C GLY A 4 -9.32 7.29 16.31
N ASN A 5 -8.32 7.44 15.43
CA ASN A 5 -7.46 8.63 15.37
C ASN A 5 -8.19 9.84 14.80
N SER A 6 -8.98 9.66 13.75
CA SER A 6 -9.81 10.74 13.17
C SER A 6 -10.82 11.30 14.20
N LYS A 7 -11.49 10.44 14.98
CA LYS A 7 -12.43 10.87 16.03
C LYS A 7 -11.72 11.61 17.18
N ALA A 8 -10.49 11.23 17.52
CA ALA A 8 -9.70 11.90 18.55
C ALA A 8 -9.22 13.28 18.08
N ILE A 9 -8.73 13.38 16.85
CA ILE A 9 -8.26 14.63 16.22
C ILE A 9 -9.43 15.62 16.06
N HIS A 10 -10.58 15.17 15.54
CA HIS A 10 -11.78 16.02 15.44
C HIS A 10 -12.29 16.52 16.79
N LYS A 11 -12.17 15.70 17.84
CA LYS A 11 -12.59 16.12 19.18
C LYS A 11 -11.61 17.13 19.78
N ILE A 12 -10.31 16.98 19.57
CA ILE A 12 -9.29 17.95 20.00
C ILE A 12 -9.46 19.29 19.26
N ASP A 13 -9.68 19.25 17.94
CA ASP A 13 -9.90 20.45 17.13
C ASP A 13 -11.20 21.18 17.50
N ARG A 14 -12.31 20.45 17.69
CA ARG A 14 -13.58 21.03 18.17
C ARG A 14 -13.43 21.66 19.56
N LEU A 15 -12.60 21.08 20.42
CA LEU A 15 -12.31 21.62 21.74
C LEU A 15 -11.45 22.89 21.64
N PHE A 16 -10.39 22.87 20.83
CA PHE A 16 -9.52 24.04 20.61
C PHE A 16 -10.28 25.24 20.03
N ARG A 17 -11.17 25.01 19.06
CA ARG A 17 -12.04 26.06 18.50
C ARG A 17 -13.03 26.63 19.53
N ARG A 18 -13.52 25.82 20.48
CA ARG A 18 -14.35 26.32 21.60
C ARG A 18 -13.54 27.18 22.56
N THR A 19 -12.30 26.80 22.87
CA THR A 19 -11.43 27.60 23.75
C THR A 19 -11.03 28.92 23.11
N LEU A 20 -10.81 28.95 21.80
CA LEU A 20 -10.53 30.18 21.04
C LEU A 20 -11.75 31.11 20.96
N ARG A 21 -12.96 30.59 20.74
CA ARG A 21 -14.17 31.44 20.76
C ARG A 21 -14.44 32.08 22.12
N ALA A 22 -14.03 31.43 23.20
CA ALA A 22 -14.14 32.00 24.54
C ALA A 22 -13.10 33.09 24.85
N SER A 23 -11.96 33.16 24.12
CA SER A 23 -11.06 34.30 24.26
C SER A 23 -11.60 35.58 23.62
N ASP A 24 -12.67 35.49 22.82
CA ASP A 24 -13.33 36.62 22.16
C ASP A 24 -14.47 37.25 22.99
N GLY A 25 -14.59 36.92 24.29
CA GLY A 25 -15.42 37.68 25.24
C GLY A 25 -16.51 36.92 25.99
N GLU A 26 -16.65 35.59 25.81
CA GLU A 26 -17.55 34.78 26.65
C GLU A 26 -16.81 34.23 27.88
N THR A 27 -17.26 34.61 29.08
CA THR A 27 -16.70 34.09 30.34
C THR A 27 -17.06 32.62 30.53
N ILE A 28 -16.11 31.72 30.22
CA ILE A 28 -16.20 30.30 30.62
C ILE A 28 -16.06 30.22 32.15
N ASP A 29 -16.98 29.50 32.80
CA ASP A 29 -16.85 29.23 34.24
C ASP A 29 -15.58 28.40 34.56
N HIS A 30 -14.97 28.68 35.71
CA HIS A 30 -13.72 28.05 36.13
C HIS A 30 -13.82 26.52 36.26
N HIS A 31 -15.04 26.00 36.43
CA HIS A 31 -15.32 24.56 36.54
C HIS A 31 -15.22 23.84 35.20
N SER A 32 -15.75 24.45 34.14
CA SER A 32 -15.75 23.96 32.76
C SER A 32 -14.34 23.96 32.19
N PHE A 33 -13.56 25.02 32.44
CA PHE A 33 -12.15 25.06 32.07
C PHE A 33 -11.30 24.00 32.80
N SER A 34 -11.51 23.83 34.11
CA SER A 34 -10.81 22.81 34.90
C SER A 34 -11.16 21.38 34.48
N ALA A 35 -12.44 21.10 34.19
CA ALA A 35 -12.88 19.81 33.66
C ALA A 35 -12.28 19.52 32.27
N LEU A 36 -12.17 20.53 31.42
CA LEU A 36 -11.55 20.45 30.10
C LEU A 36 -10.04 20.20 30.19
N ALA A 37 -9.32 20.94 31.03
CA ALA A 37 -7.89 20.76 31.25
C ALA A 37 -7.59 19.35 31.82
N THR A 38 -8.45 18.84 32.70
CA THR A 38 -8.33 17.50 33.27
C THR A 38 -8.58 16.40 32.22
N SER A 39 -9.58 16.58 31.33
CA SER A 39 -9.88 15.64 30.25
C SER A 39 -8.77 15.59 29.19
N LEU A 40 -8.22 16.75 28.82
CA LEU A 40 -7.07 16.84 27.91
C LEU A 40 -5.84 16.16 28.52
N THR A 41 -5.59 16.39 29.80
CA THR A 41 -4.48 15.78 30.55
C THR A 41 -4.59 14.26 30.62
N GLN A 42 -5.77 13.71 30.93
CA GLN A 42 -5.99 12.27 30.97
C GLN A 42 -5.84 11.58 29.60
N ARG A 43 -6.12 12.30 28.52
CA ARG A 43 -6.00 11.76 27.15
C ARG A 43 -4.56 11.84 26.64
N LEU A 44 -3.86 12.93 26.91
CA LEU A 44 -2.43 13.06 26.63
C LEU A 44 -1.63 12.03 27.43
N SER A 45 -1.97 11.76 28.70
CA SER A 45 -1.28 10.75 29.52
C SER A 45 -1.53 9.31 29.06
N LYS A 46 -2.72 8.99 28.54
CA LYS A 46 -2.99 7.69 27.91
C LYS A 46 -2.21 7.52 26.61
N PHE A 47 -2.01 8.59 25.85
CA PHE A 47 -1.28 8.58 24.59
C PHE A 47 0.24 8.44 24.81
N THR A 48 0.81 9.14 25.81
CA THR A 48 2.22 8.97 26.18
C THR A 48 2.51 7.58 26.75
N ARG A 49 1.60 7.00 27.55
CA ARG A 49 1.73 5.61 28.06
C ARG A 49 1.69 4.56 26.94
N TRP A 50 0.93 4.82 25.88
CA TRP A 50 0.85 3.91 24.74
C TRP A 50 2.17 3.89 23.95
N GLY A 51 2.81 5.06 23.76
CA GLY A 51 4.13 5.16 23.14
C GLY A 51 5.26 4.48 23.94
N SER A 52 5.16 4.43 25.28
CA SER A 52 6.14 3.75 26.14
C SER A 52 6.00 2.22 26.17
N SER A 53 4.88 1.66 25.66
CA SER A 53 4.63 0.21 25.64
C SER A 53 5.04 -0.45 24.32
N CYS A 54 5.47 0.34 23.33
CA CYS A 54 5.98 -0.14 22.05
C CYS A 54 7.51 -0.20 22.15
N ASP A 55 8.03 -1.26 22.74
CA ASP A 55 9.48 -1.53 22.75
C ASP A 55 9.89 -1.98 21.33
N HIS A 56 10.40 -1.04 20.53
CA HIS A 56 10.91 -1.31 19.17
C HIS A 56 12.42 -1.62 19.17
N SER A 57 12.96 -2.05 20.31
CA SER A 57 14.38 -2.39 20.49
C SER A 57 14.73 -3.83 20.08
N SER A 58 14.11 -4.37 19.02
CA SER A 58 14.58 -5.60 18.37
C SER A 58 15.37 -5.26 17.11
N PRO A 59 16.70 -5.51 17.06
CA PRO A 59 17.55 -5.17 15.91
C PRO A 59 17.31 -6.05 14.66
N ALA A 60 16.36 -6.99 14.69
CA ALA A 60 16.12 -7.94 13.60
C ALA A 60 15.24 -7.39 12.46
N PHE A 61 14.58 -6.24 12.61
CA PHE A 61 13.52 -5.82 11.67
C PHE A 61 13.94 -4.78 10.60
N THR A 62 15.20 -4.35 10.55
CA THR A 62 15.66 -3.28 9.62
C THR A 62 16.78 -3.70 8.67
N SER A 63 17.08 -4.99 8.58
CA SER A 63 18.04 -5.50 7.61
C SER A 63 17.30 -6.18 6.47
N HIS A 64 17.48 -5.68 5.25
CA HIS A 64 17.05 -6.27 3.96
C HIS A 64 15.67 -5.86 3.44
N MET A 65 15.58 -4.62 2.95
CA MET A 65 14.79 -4.30 1.76
C MET A 65 15.64 -3.46 0.82
N MET A 66 16.04 -4.02 -0.32
CA MET A 66 16.54 -3.26 -1.46
C MET A 66 15.36 -3.04 -2.42
N GLU A 67 15.16 -1.77 -2.75
CA GLU A 67 14.12 -1.26 -3.63
C GLU A 67 14.41 -1.66 -5.09
N LEU A 68 13.52 -2.46 -5.68
CA LEU A 68 13.20 -2.32 -7.10
C LEU A 68 12.20 -1.16 -7.23
N THR A 69 12.49 -0.21 -8.12
CA THR A 69 11.65 0.97 -8.35
C THR A 69 10.35 0.59 -9.06
N PRO A 70 9.24 1.34 -8.83
CA PRO A 70 7.89 0.77 -8.67
C PRO A 70 6.96 1.00 -9.89
N PRO A 71 5.73 0.41 -9.88
CA PRO A 71 4.63 1.10 -9.20
C PRO A 71 3.61 0.24 -8.40
N PHE A 72 3.90 -0.86 -7.68
CA PHE A 72 2.76 -1.61 -7.05
C PHE A 72 2.81 -2.09 -5.58
N TYR A 73 3.88 -1.89 -4.80
CA TYR A 73 3.86 -2.26 -3.37
C TYR A 73 4.23 -1.15 -2.38
N THR A 74 4.89 -0.08 -2.83
CA THR A 74 5.35 1.00 -1.94
C THR A 74 4.26 2.02 -1.61
N ALA A 75 3.34 2.29 -2.53
CA ALA A 75 2.37 3.38 -2.38
C ALA A 75 1.52 3.33 -1.10
N PRO A 76 0.90 2.19 -0.70
CA PRO A 76 0.06 2.18 0.49
C PRO A 76 0.85 2.35 1.81
N PHE A 77 2.10 1.89 1.84
CA PHE A 77 2.95 1.95 3.02
C PHE A 77 3.63 3.32 3.14
N ASP A 78 4.11 3.88 2.02
CA ASP A 78 4.63 5.24 1.95
C ASP A 78 3.55 6.28 2.23
N GLU A 79 2.33 6.05 1.75
CA GLU A 79 1.18 6.90 2.05
C GLU A 79 0.81 6.81 3.54
N MET A 80 0.84 5.61 4.14
CA MET A 80 0.64 5.46 5.58
C MET A 80 1.73 6.17 6.41
N HIS A 81 3.00 6.06 6.02
CA HIS A 81 4.11 6.77 6.68
C HIS A 81 4.05 8.28 6.44
N ALA A 82 3.69 8.73 5.23
CA ALA A 82 3.48 10.14 4.90
C ALA A 82 2.34 10.73 5.74
N GLN A 83 1.23 10.00 5.88
CA GLN A 83 0.11 10.38 6.73
C GLN A 83 0.51 10.41 8.21
N THR A 84 1.26 9.42 8.69
CA THR A 84 1.75 9.39 10.08
C THR A 84 2.66 10.60 10.37
N ARG A 85 3.56 10.94 9.44
CA ARG A 85 4.40 12.15 9.53
C ARG A 85 3.57 13.43 9.48
N ALA A 86 2.54 13.49 8.65
CA ALA A 86 1.62 14.63 8.59
C ALA A 86 0.85 14.81 9.90
N ASP A 87 0.33 13.72 10.48
CA ASP A 87 -0.36 13.71 11.77
C ASP A 87 0.57 14.13 12.91
N GLN A 88 1.81 13.60 12.95
CA GLN A 88 2.82 14.02 13.92
C GLN A 88 3.14 15.52 13.81
N ARG A 89 3.36 16.05 12.60
CA ARG A 89 3.59 17.50 12.39
C ARG A 89 2.41 18.33 12.85
N HIS A 90 1.19 17.89 12.56
CA HIS A 90 -0.03 18.57 12.99
C HIS A 90 -0.17 18.57 14.52
N LEU A 91 0.09 17.44 15.19
CA LEU A 91 0.08 17.34 16.65
C LEU A 91 1.16 18.23 17.30
N THR A 92 2.37 18.28 16.74
CA THR A 92 3.43 19.20 17.20
C THR A 92 2.99 20.66 17.05
N LYS A 93 2.36 21.04 15.93
CA LYS A 93 1.83 22.39 15.69
C LYS A 93 0.74 22.75 16.73
N LEU A 94 -0.22 21.87 16.96
CA LEU A 94 -1.26 22.05 17.97
C LEU A 94 -0.68 22.14 19.40
N GLY A 95 0.30 21.30 19.71
CA GLY A 95 1.02 21.35 20.98
C GLY A 95 1.68 22.71 21.21
N ARG A 96 2.37 23.25 20.20
CA ARG A 96 3.00 24.59 20.26
C ARG A 96 1.97 25.69 20.47
N TYR A 97 0.83 25.67 19.77
CA TYR A 97 -0.23 26.65 20.00
C TYR A 97 -0.83 26.56 21.41
N ALA A 98 -1.06 25.34 21.92
CA ALA A 98 -1.54 25.15 23.28
C ALA A 98 -0.53 25.67 24.33
N SER A 99 0.76 25.37 24.15
CA SER A 99 1.84 25.87 25.01
C SER A 99 1.93 27.41 24.98
N GLN A 100 1.87 28.02 23.79
CA GLN A 100 1.89 29.47 23.63
C GLN A 100 0.67 30.15 24.28
N GLY A 101 -0.53 29.58 24.09
CA GLY A 101 -1.75 30.07 24.73
C GLY A 101 -1.68 29.99 26.26
N LEU A 102 -1.19 28.87 26.81
CA LEU A 102 -0.99 28.71 28.26
C LEU A 102 0.08 29.68 28.79
N LYS A 103 1.16 29.92 28.05
CA LYS A 103 2.20 30.92 28.39
C LYS A 103 1.65 32.34 28.38
N HIS A 104 0.76 32.67 27.45
CA HIS A 104 0.09 33.97 27.40
C HIS A 104 -0.84 34.16 28.62
N LEU A 105 -1.64 33.14 28.97
CA LEU A 105 -2.47 33.15 30.17
C LEU A 105 -1.65 33.27 31.46
N ALA A 106 -0.49 32.63 31.53
CA ALA A 106 0.41 32.74 32.68
C ALA A 106 1.02 34.14 32.83
N LYS A 107 1.31 34.83 31.71
CA LYS A 107 1.87 36.19 31.69
C LYS A 107 0.81 37.24 32.05
N ASN A 108 -0.43 37.05 31.60
CA ASN A 108 -1.54 37.98 31.78
C ASN A 108 -2.64 37.35 32.65
N PRO A 109 -2.40 37.12 33.96
CA PRO A 109 -3.44 36.58 34.82
C PRO A 109 -4.60 37.58 34.92
N SER A 110 -5.81 37.08 34.71
CA SER A 110 -7.03 37.83 35.01
C SER A 110 -6.96 38.42 36.43
N PRO A 111 -7.42 39.67 36.67
CA PRO A 111 -7.51 40.22 38.01
C PRO A 111 -8.34 39.27 38.89
N GLY A 112 -7.72 38.71 39.94
CA GLY A 112 -8.36 37.74 40.84
C GLY A 112 -8.04 36.25 40.58
N ALA A 113 -7.43 35.92 39.44
CA ALA A 113 -6.91 34.57 39.23
C ALA A 113 -5.62 34.38 40.03
N ARG A 114 -5.64 33.49 41.05
CA ARG A 114 -4.39 33.03 41.68
C ARG A 114 -3.51 32.45 40.57
N ARG A 115 -2.22 32.82 40.54
CA ARG A 115 -1.21 32.21 39.67
C ARG A 115 -1.10 30.74 40.05
N ASP A 116 -1.97 29.93 39.48
CA ASP A 116 -2.10 28.54 39.86
C ASP A 116 -0.88 27.79 39.34
N ALA A 117 -0.14 27.16 40.26
CA ALA A 117 0.93 26.21 39.94
C ALA A 117 0.50 25.15 38.91
N THR A 118 -0.82 24.94 38.75
CA THR A 118 -1.47 24.14 37.73
C THR A 118 -1.19 24.60 36.29
N ILE A 119 -1.22 25.91 35.99
CA ILE A 119 -0.95 26.41 34.63
C ILE A 119 0.50 26.12 34.24
N ASN A 120 1.44 26.38 35.15
CA ASN A 120 2.86 26.07 34.90
C ASN A 120 3.10 24.56 34.73
N LYS A 121 2.39 23.70 35.47
CA LYS A 121 2.43 22.24 35.26
C LYS A 121 1.87 21.82 33.89
N LEU A 122 0.83 22.50 33.40
CA LEU A 122 0.26 22.25 32.07
C LEU A 122 1.21 22.71 30.96
N ILE A 123 1.84 23.88 31.11
CA ILE A 123 2.88 24.36 30.19
C ILE A 123 4.02 23.35 30.11
N ALA A 124 4.54 22.90 31.26
CA ALA A 124 5.63 21.93 31.31
C ALA A 124 5.26 20.59 30.65
N ARG A 125 4.01 20.12 30.80
CA ARG A 125 3.52 18.90 30.14
C ARG A 125 3.36 19.08 28.63
N ALA A 126 2.87 20.24 28.18
CA ALA A 126 2.76 20.53 26.76
C ALA A 126 4.14 20.61 26.11
N ASP A 127 5.10 21.29 26.74
CA ASP A 127 6.48 21.41 26.27
C ASP A 127 7.19 20.04 26.24
N ALA A 128 6.98 19.19 27.26
CA ALA A 128 7.52 17.82 27.26
C ALA A 128 6.94 16.93 26.15
N ALA A 129 5.64 17.07 25.84
CA ALA A 129 5.00 16.33 24.75
C ALA A 129 5.51 16.80 23.37
N ILE A 130 5.70 18.11 23.17
CA ILE A 130 6.30 18.66 21.96
C ILE A 130 7.71 18.11 21.77
N ALA A 131 8.54 18.15 22.80
CA ALA A 131 9.92 17.65 22.77
C ALA A 131 9.98 16.14 22.44
N PHE A 132 9.05 15.34 22.96
CA PHE A 132 8.94 13.92 22.63
C PHE A 132 8.67 13.70 21.12
N PHE A 133 7.70 14.40 20.55
CA PHE A 133 7.38 14.25 19.11
C PHE A 133 8.50 14.77 18.21
N GLU A 134 9.17 15.85 18.59
CA GLU A 134 10.34 16.36 17.87
C GLU A 134 11.51 15.35 17.92
N ALA A 135 11.79 14.77 19.09
CA ALA A 135 12.81 13.73 19.24
C ALA A 135 12.50 12.51 18.35
N GLN A 136 11.23 12.07 18.32
CA GLN A 136 10.80 10.97 17.46
C GLN A 136 11.00 11.28 15.96
N GLN A 137 10.62 12.48 15.51
CA GLN A 137 10.84 12.91 14.13
C GLN A 137 12.33 12.95 13.77
N THR A 138 13.19 13.43 14.68
CA THR A 138 14.64 13.45 14.45
C THR A 138 15.24 12.04 14.38
N ALA A 139 14.78 11.11 15.22
CA ALA A 139 15.23 9.72 15.20
C ALA A 139 14.83 9.02 13.89
N GLU A 140 13.59 9.23 13.43
CA GLU A 140 13.12 8.70 12.13
C GLU A 140 13.91 9.30 10.95
N ALA A 141 14.15 10.62 10.95
CA ALA A 141 14.93 11.27 9.90
C ALA A 141 16.40 10.77 9.86
N GLN A 142 17.00 10.54 11.02
CA GLN A 142 18.34 9.94 11.12
C GLN A 142 18.36 8.50 10.63
N ALA A 143 17.35 7.69 10.94
CA ALA A 143 17.20 6.33 10.45
C ALA A 143 17.09 6.28 8.91
N VAL A 144 16.26 7.16 8.33
CA VAL A 144 16.12 7.28 6.86
C VAL A 144 17.44 7.73 6.22
N LYS A 145 18.12 8.72 6.79
CA LYS A 145 19.43 9.18 6.28
C LYS A 145 20.49 8.07 6.37
N ALA A 146 20.51 7.31 7.47
CA ALA A 146 21.42 6.18 7.63
C ALA A 146 21.13 5.07 6.62
N ALA A 147 19.86 4.76 6.36
CA ALA A 147 19.45 3.83 5.32
C ALA A 147 19.87 4.31 3.93
N HIS A 148 19.63 5.58 3.60
CA HIS A 148 20.01 6.16 2.31
C HIS A 148 21.53 6.10 2.07
N THR A 149 22.35 6.48 3.07
CA THR A 149 23.83 6.39 2.97
C THR A 149 24.31 4.95 2.78
N ARG A 150 23.66 3.97 3.44
CA ARG A 150 23.98 2.54 3.27
C ARG A 150 23.64 2.03 1.87
N LEU A 151 22.57 2.54 1.27
CA LEU A 151 22.08 2.13 -0.05
C LEU A 151 22.75 2.87 -1.22
N SER A 152 23.25 4.09 -1.02
CA SER A 152 23.87 4.89 -2.09
C SER A 152 25.27 4.40 -2.50
N LEU A 153 26.00 3.76 -1.59
CA LEU A 153 27.37 3.27 -1.83
C LEU A 153 27.43 2.09 -2.83
N PRO A 154 26.56 1.06 -2.76
CA PRO A 154 26.54 -0.02 -3.75
C PRO A 154 25.98 0.40 -5.13
N LEU A 155 25.04 1.34 -5.18
CA LEU A 155 24.36 1.75 -6.42
C LEU A 155 25.30 2.46 -7.42
N GLN A 156 26.32 3.16 -6.93
CA GLN A 156 27.35 3.76 -7.81
C GLN A 156 28.20 2.69 -8.51
N GLY A 157 28.42 1.53 -7.89
CA GLY A 157 29.09 0.39 -8.53
C GLY A 157 28.21 -0.29 -9.60
N TYR A 158 26.91 -0.40 -9.34
CA TYR A 158 25.94 -1.01 -10.26
C TYR A 158 25.69 -0.18 -11.53
N ALA A 159 25.67 1.16 -11.42
CA ALA A 159 25.54 2.05 -12.58
C ALA A 159 26.72 1.91 -13.56
N ALA A 160 27.93 1.68 -13.05
CA ALA A 160 29.12 1.44 -13.87
C ALA A 160 29.05 0.07 -14.58
N HIS A 161 28.55 -0.97 -13.90
CA HIS A 161 28.45 -2.32 -14.45
C HIS A 161 27.35 -2.46 -15.52
N THR A 162 26.21 -1.81 -15.31
CA THR A 162 25.08 -1.80 -16.28
C THR A 162 25.44 -1.02 -17.55
N SER A 163 26.13 0.12 -17.42
CA SER A 163 26.64 0.87 -18.58
C SER A 163 27.65 0.07 -19.41
N ALA A 164 28.47 -0.77 -18.77
CA ALA A 164 29.38 -1.68 -19.47
C ALA A 164 28.62 -2.81 -20.19
N SER A 165 27.61 -3.41 -19.56
CA SER A 165 26.80 -4.48 -20.16
C SER A 165 25.94 -4.00 -21.35
N MET A 166 25.36 -2.80 -21.29
CA MET A 166 24.60 -2.25 -22.42
C MET A 166 25.45 -2.06 -23.67
N LYS A 167 26.73 -1.66 -23.52
CA LYS A 167 27.67 -1.55 -24.65
C LYS A 167 28.02 -2.90 -25.30
N HIS A 168 27.89 -4.01 -24.56
CA HIS A 168 28.09 -5.35 -25.10
C HIS A 168 26.86 -5.86 -25.86
N LEU A 169 25.65 -5.51 -25.41
CA LEU A 169 24.40 -5.89 -26.08
C LEU A 169 24.20 -5.15 -27.41
N ASP A 170 24.56 -3.87 -27.49
CA ASP A 170 24.51 -3.10 -28.75
C ASP A 170 25.43 -3.69 -29.84
N LYS A 171 26.56 -4.28 -29.42
CA LYS A 171 27.48 -4.99 -30.34
C LYS A 171 26.94 -6.35 -30.77
N ALA A 172 26.21 -7.05 -29.92
CA ALA A 172 25.62 -8.35 -30.24
C ALA A 172 24.44 -8.23 -31.22
N GLY A 173 23.56 -7.23 -31.00
CA GLY A 173 22.40 -6.99 -31.87
C GLY A 173 22.76 -6.61 -33.32
N ALA A 174 23.89 -5.93 -33.52
CA ALA A 174 24.40 -5.63 -34.85
C ALA A 174 24.82 -6.88 -35.64
N GLY A 175 25.31 -7.92 -34.96
CA GLY A 175 25.69 -9.19 -35.58
C GLY A 175 24.50 -10.06 -35.97
N GLU A 176 23.41 -9.98 -35.21
CA GLU A 176 22.21 -10.80 -35.43
C GLU A 176 21.36 -10.29 -36.59
N GLN A 177 21.22 -8.96 -36.74
CA GLN A 177 20.57 -8.36 -37.91
C GLN A 177 21.29 -8.68 -39.23
N GLN A 178 22.60 -8.88 -39.19
CA GLN A 178 23.38 -9.24 -40.37
C GLN A 178 23.17 -10.72 -40.77
N ARG A 179 23.07 -11.62 -39.79
CA ARG A 179 22.77 -13.05 -40.01
C ARG A 179 21.34 -13.27 -40.51
N GLU A 180 20.38 -12.47 -40.03
CA GLU A 180 18.98 -12.52 -40.48
C GLU A 180 18.85 -12.11 -41.96
N ARG A 181 19.60 -11.08 -42.39
CA ARG A 181 19.63 -10.65 -43.80
C ARG A 181 20.28 -11.67 -44.74
N GLU A 182 21.22 -12.46 -44.25
CA GLU A 182 21.83 -13.57 -45.01
C GLU A 182 20.85 -14.74 -45.16
N ARG A 183 20.10 -15.11 -44.11
CA ARG A 183 19.07 -16.17 -44.19
C ARG A 183 17.95 -15.83 -45.17
N GLN A 184 17.53 -14.56 -45.22
CA GLN A 184 16.50 -14.09 -46.13
C GLN A 184 16.94 -14.06 -47.60
N ARG A 185 18.26 -14.13 -47.87
CA ARG A 185 18.80 -14.17 -49.23
C ARG A 185 18.77 -15.59 -49.83
N ASP A 186 18.80 -16.62 -48.99
CA ASP A 186 18.91 -18.02 -49.42
C ASP A 186 17.57 -18.76 -49.54
N THR A 187 16.44 -18.10 -49.25
CA THR A 187 15.10 -18.71 -49.35
C THR A 187 14.28 -18.06 -50.47
N GLN A 188 14.43 -18.57 -51.70
CA GLN A 188 13.39 -18.49 -52.75
C GLN A 188 12.72 -19.86 -52.91
N PRO A 189 11.38 -19.96 -53.00
CA PRO A 189 10.71 -21.25 -53.05
C PRO A 189 10.50 -21.74 -54.49
N GLU A 190 10.97 -22.95 -54.80
CA GLU A 190 10.41 -23.78 -55.86
C GLU A 190 9.13 -24.45 -55.33
N ALA A 191 8.03 -24.26 -56.07
CA ALA A 191 6.72 -24.77 -55.73
C ALA A 191 6.64 -26.29 -55.93
N ALA A 192 6.50 -27.03 -54.82
CA ALA A 192 6.13 -28.44 -54.84
C ALA A 192 4.78 -28.64 -54.15
N VAL A 193 3.82 -29.14 -54.94
CA VAL A 193 2.51 -29.62 -54.54
C VAL A 193 2.68 -30.87 -53.68
N VAL A 194 2.20 -30.84 -52.43
CA VAL A 194 2.04 -32.06 -51.61
C VAL A 194 0.62 -32.09 -51.05
N LYS A 195 -0.14 -33.07 -51.53
CA LYS A 195 -1.35 -33.60 -50.89
C LYS A 195 -0.92 -34.47 -49.71
N GLY A 196 -1.61 -34.36 -48.58
CA GLY A 196 -1.44 -35.27 -47.46
C GLY A 196 -2.55 -35.10 -46.43
N GLU A 197 -3.49 -36.04 -46.47
CA GLU A 197 -4.52 -36.29 -45.46
C GLU A 197 -3.87 -36.73 -44.13
N GLY A 198 -4.48 -36.39 -43.00
CA GLY A 198 -4.03 -36.83 -41.68
C GLY A 198 -4.82 -36.20 -40.54
N GLU A 199 -6.09 -36.59 -40.41
CA GLU A 199 -6.89 -36.33 -39.21
C GLU A 199 -6.33 -37.11 -38.02
N GLY A 200 -5.87 -36.39 -37.00
CA GLY A 200 -5.46 -36.93 -35.70
C GLY A 200 -5.64 -35.85 -34.64
N GLY A 201 -6.77 -35.91 -33.93
CA GLY A 201 -7.20 -34.87 -33.00
C GLY A 201 -6.26 -34.65 -31.82
N THR A 202 -5.61 -33.48 -31.81
CA THR A 202 -5.13 -32.80 -30.60
C THR A 202 -6.13 -31.70 -30.26
N VAL A 203 -7.24 -32.08 -29.64
CA VAL A 203 -8.17 -31.09 -29.08
C VAL A 203 -7.62 -30.67 -27.71
N ASP A 204 -7.40 -29.35 -27.55
CA ASP A 204 -7.50 -28.56 -26.29
C ASP A 204 -6.25 -27.75 -25.84
N SER A 205 -5.10 -27.81 -26.51
CA SER A 205 -3.95 -26.93 -26.17
C SER A 205 -4.16 -25.45 -26.58
N GLY A 206 -4.86 -25.20 -27.69
CA GLY A 206 -5.08 -23.83 -28.19
C GLY A 206 -6.01 -22.95 -27.32
N LEU A 207 -6.86 -23.57 -26.49
CA LEU A 207 -7.75 -22.84 -25.57
C LEU A 207 -7.00 -22.33 -24.32
N SER A 208 -5.90 -22.98 -23.90
CA SER A 208 -5.03 -22.46 -22.83
C SER A 208 -4.25 -21.24 -23.31
N GLU A 209 -3.64 -21.34 -24.48
CA GLU A 209 -2.84 -20.27 -25.09
C GLU A 209 -3.69 -19.01 -25.36
N SER A 210 -4.92 -19.19 -25.86
CA SER A 210 -5.86 -18.09 -26.09
C SER A 210 -6.28 -17.37 -24.79
N ARG A 211 -6.37 -18.10 -23.66
CA ARG A 211 -6.70 -17.52 -22.36
C ARG A 211 -5.53 -16.75 -21.78
N GLU A 212 -4.31 -17.26 -21.92
CA GLU A 212 -3.09 -16.58 -21.47
C GLU A 212 -2.84 -15.30 -22.25
N LEU A 213 -2.97 -15.36 -23.58
CA LEU A 213 -2.83 -14.18 -24.45
C LEU A 213 -3.90 -13.13 -24.16
N ARG A 214 -5.13 -13.54 -23.85
CA ARG A 214 -6.19 -12.62 -23.39
C ARG A 214 -5.76 -11.85 -22.14
N LEU A 215 -5.15 -12.52 -21.15
CA LEU A 215 -4.68 -11.89 -19.92
C LEU A 215 -3.56 -10.87 -20.19
N ILE A 216 -2.67 -11.16 -21.13
CA ILE A 216 -1.60 -10.25 -21.56
C ILE A 216 -2.19 -9.03 -22.28
N VAL A 217 -3.13 -9.24 -23.21
CA VAL A 217 -3.82 -8.16 -23.91
C VAL A 217 -4.57 -7.25 -22.92
N GLU A 218 -5.31 -7.81 -21.97
CA GLU A 218 -6.00 -7.05 -20.92
C GLU A 218 -5.01 -6.23 -20.07
N TYR A 219 -3.86 -6.81 -19.73
CA TYR A 219 -2.80 -6.12 -18.98
C TYR A 219 -2.21 -4.95 -19.77
N LEU A 220 -1.83 -5.17 -21.04
CA LEU A 220 -1.27 -4.12 -21.90
C LEU A 220 -2.27 -2.97 -22.08
N MET A 221 -3.56 -3.26 -22.27
CA MET A 221 -4.59 -2.22 -22.33
C MET A 221 -4.76 -1.47 -21.02
N ALA A 222 -4.74 -2.18 -19.88
CA ALA A 222 -4.83 -1.55 -18.58
C ALA A 222 -3.63 -0.61 -18.31
N ALA A 223 -2.44 -0.97 -18.79
CA ALA A 223 -1.20 -0.18 -18.70
C ALA A 223 -1.13 1.00 -19.69
N GLY A 224 -2.06 1.13 -20.63
CA GLY A 224 -2.08 2.21 -21.62
C GLY A 224 -1.41 1.86 -22.96
N HIS A 225 -0.95 0.63 -23.16
CA HIS A 225 -0.36 0.15 -24.40
C HIS A 225 -1.43 -0.36 -25.37
N SER A 226 -2.41 0.48 -25.71
CA SER A 226 -3.57 0.09 -26.54
C SER A 226 -3.19 -0.36 -27.95
N ALA A 227 -2.20 0.28 -28.58
CA ALA A 227 -1.72 -0.11 -29.92
C ALA A 227 -1.12 -1.51 -29.91
N SER A 228 -0.15 -1.77 -29.01
CA SER A 228 0.49 -3.08 -28.85
C SER A 228 -0.51 -4.16 -28.45
N ALA A 229 -1.45 -3.85 -27.57
CA ALA A 229 -2.50 -4.78 -27.18
C ALA A 229 -3.43 -5.14 -28.36
N SER A 230 -3.77 -4.16 -29.21
CA SER A 230 -4.60 -4.38 -30.40
C SER A 230 -3.87 -5.19 -31.47
N GLU A 231 -2.58 -4.93 -31.70
CA GLU A 231 -1.75 -5.71 -32.62
C GLU A 231 -1.58 -7.15 -32.13
N LEU A 232 -1.32 -7.34 -30.84
CA LEU A 232 -1.22 -8.67 -30.22
C LEU A 232 -2.55 -9.41 -30.30
N ALA A 233 -3.67 -8.74 -29.98
CA ALA A 233 -4.99 -9.34 -30.10
C ALA A 233 -5.31 -9.75 -31.54
N ALA A 234 -4.84 -8.98 -32.53
CA ALA A 234 -5.00 -9.29 -33.94
C ALA A 234 -4.16 -10.46 -34.42
N ALA A 235 -2.88 -10.50 -34.02
CA ALA A 235 -1.98 -11.60 -34.33
C ALA A 235 -2.47 -12.92 -33.73
N CYS A 236 -3.04 -12.87 -32.53
CA CYS A 236 -3.49 -14.03 -31.76
C CYS A 236 -4.97 -14.39 -31.96
N GLN A 237 -5.71 -13.66 -32.81
CA GLN A 237 -7.14 -13.87 -33.05
C GLN A 237 -8.00 -13.87 -31.78
N CYS A 238 -7.66 -13.07 -30.77
CA CYS A 238 -8.35 -13.00 -29.49
C CYS A 238 -9.13 -11.68 -29.27
N GLN A 239 -9.40 -10.93 -30.34
CA GLN A 239 -10.13 -9.67 -30.29
C GLN A 239 -11.56 -9.85 -29.74
N ASP A 240 -12.21 -10.97 -30.03
CA ASP A 240 -13.57 -11.25 -29.55
C ASP A 240 -13.61 -11.55 -28.03
N LEU A 241 -12.46 -11.85 -27.42
CA LEU A 241 -12.34 -12.18 -26.00
C LEU A 241 -12.08 -10.95 -25.13
N VAL A 242 -11.72 -9.80 -25.72
CA VAL A 242 -11.39 -8.58 -24.99
C VAL A 242 -12.12 -7.39 -25.60
N ASP A 243 -12.78 -6.58 -24.77
CA ASP A 243 -13.42 -5.35 -25.22
C ASP A 243 -12.38 -4.24 -25.45
N ILE A 244 -11.69 -4.33 -26.59
CA ILE A 244 -10.65 -3.38 -27.01
C ILE A 244 -11.23 -1.97 -27.14
N GLN A 245 -12.48 -1.85 -27.61
CA GLN A 245 -13.12 -0.55 -27.82
C GLN A 245 -13.45 0.14 -26.49
N ALA A 246 -13.97 -0.59 -25.50
CA ALA A 246 -14.23 -0.03 -24.18
C ALA A 246 -12.94 0.44 -23.50
N MET A 247 -11.88 -0.37 -23.55
CA MET A 247 -10.59 0.00 -22.95
C MET A 247 -9.92 1.17 -23.68
N ALA A 248 -9.95 1.20 -25.01
CA ALA A 248 -9.43 2.32 -25.78
C ALA A 248 -10.18 3.62 -25.47
N ARG A 249 -11.52 3.54 -25.31
CA ARG A 249 -12.35 4.68 -24.89
C ARG A 249 -11.96 5.15 -23.48
N LEU A 250 -11.79 4.23 -22.52
CA LEU A 250 -11.33 4.59 -21.18
C LEU A 250 -9.97 5.30 -21.22
N GLN A 251 -9.00 4.78 -21.96
CA GLN A 251 -7.68 5.40 -22.07
C GLN A 251 -7.76 6.79 -22.69
N SER A 252 -8.55 6.97 -23.76
CA SER A 252 -8.78 8.29 -24.35
C SER A 252 -9.39 9.28 -23.35
N ILE A 253 -10.34 8.85 -22.52
CA ILE A 253 -10.92 9.69 -21.48
C ILE A 253 -9.89 10.03 -20.40
N LEU A 254 -9.07 9.06 -19.97
CA LEU A 254 -8.03 9.28 -18.96
C LEU A 254 -6.94 10.24 -19.47
N SER A 255 -6.50 10.11 -20.72
CA SER A 255 -5.53 11.03 -21.32
C SER A 255 -6.09 12.46 -21.43
N ALA A 256 -7.38 12.62 -21.78
CA ALA A 256 -8.04 13.92 -21.76
C ALA A 256 -8.09 14.51 -20.34
N LEU A 257 -8.40 13.66 -19.35
CA LEU A 257 -8.46 14.06 -17.95
C LEU A 257 -7.09 14.51 -17.41
N GLU A 258 -6.01 13.82 -17.78
CA GLU A 258 -4.64 14.22 -17.45
C GLU A 258 -4.22 15.53 -18.13
N ALA A 259 -4.77 15.83 -19.31
CA ALA A 259 -4.62 17.11 -19.99
C ALA A 259 -5.48 18.24 -19.38
N GLY A 260 -6.31 17.93 -18.37
CA GLY A 260 -7.21 18.88 -17.71
C GLY A 260 -8.58 19.02 -18.40
N ASP A 261 -8.85 18.26 -19.45
CA ASP A 261 -10.14 18.22 -20.13
C ASP A 261 -11.09 17.22 -19.46
N VAL A 262 -12.09 17.75 -18.75
CA VAL A 262 -13.14 16.97 -18.08
C VAL A 262 -14.29 16.59 -19.00
N GLY A 263 -14.39 17.17 -20.19
CA GLY A 263 -15.52 16.99 -21.11
C GLY A 263 -15.80 15.53 -21.44
N PRO A 264 -14.81 14.76 -21.93
CA PRO A 264 -15.00 13.35 -22.27
C PRO A 264 -15.44 12.48 -21.07
N ALA A 265 -14.93 12.79 -19.87
CA ALA A 265 -15.30 12.08 -18.65
C ALA A 265 -16.74 12.40 -18.22
N GLN A 266 -17.14 13.66 -18.32
CA GLN A 266 -18.50 14.10 -18.03
C GLN A 266 -19.51 13.54 -19.04
N ASP A 267 -19.17 13.52 -20.33
CA ASP A 267 -19.99 12.91 -21.38
C ASP A 267 -20.22 11.43 -21.12
N TRP A 268 -19.15 10.72 -20.76
CA TRP A 268 -19.25 9.31 -20.40
C TRP A 268 -20.15 9.09 -19.17
N LEU A 269 -20.00 9.90 -18.12
CA LEU A 269 -20.85 9.81 -16.93
C LEU A 269 -22.33 10.09 -17.26
N ARG A 270 -22.61 11.08 -18.09
CA ARG A 270 -23.99 11.40 -18.54
C ARG A 270 -24.62 10.23 -19.29
N GLN A 271 -23.87 9.64 -20.23
CA GLN A 271 -24.32 8.46 -20.99
C GLN A 271 -24.61 7.25 -20.09
N HIS A 272 -23.94 7.13 -18.94
CA HIS A 272 -24.06 5.99 -18.02
C HIS A 272 -24.71 6.36 -16.67
N SER A 273 -25.45 7.47 -16.61
CA SER A 273 -25.99 8.08 -15.40
C SER A 273 -26.80 7.11 -14.52
N GLN A 274 -27.65 6.26 -15.12
CA GLN A 274 -28.44 5.26 -14.39
C GLN A 274 -27.55 4.24 -13.66
N SER A 275 -26.49 3.75 -14.32
CA SER A 275 -25.55 2.79 -13.74
C SER A 275 -24.69 3.43 -12.65
N VAL A 276 -24.25 4.68 -12.87
CA VAL A 276 -23.53 5.50 -11.89
C VAL A 276 -24.38 5.72 -10.64
N GLN A 277 -25.67 6.04 -10.79
CA GLN A 277 -26.60 6.24 -9.69
C GLN A 277 -26.80 4.96 -8.87
N ARG A 278 -27.05 3.82 -9.53
CA ARG A 278 -27.22 2.52 -8.84
C ARG A 278 -26.00 2.10 -8.04
N ARG A 279 -24.80 2.54 -8.45
CA ARG A 279 -23.53 2.21 -7.79
C ARG A 279 -23.07 3.26 -6.77
N GLY A 280 -23.84 4.32 -6.55
CA GLY A 280 -23.51 5.37 -5.57
C GLY A 280 -22.34 6.26 -5.98
N LEU A 281 -22.06 6.37 -7.29
CA LEU A 281 -20.92 7.11 -7.84
C LEU A 281 -21.27 8.58 -8.18
N GLN A 282 -22.36 9.11 -7.64
CA GLN A 282 -22.85 10.48 -7.86
C GLN A 282 -21.83 11.55 -7.41
N SER A 283 -21.03 11.25 -6.38
CA SER A 283 -19.98 12.16 -5.90
C SER A 283 -18.88 12.39 -6.93
N LEU A 284 -18.61 11.43 -7.82
CA LEU A 284 -17.57 11.53 -8.84
C LEU A 284 -17.90 12.60 -9.88
N GLU A 285 -19.17 12.71 -10.28
CA GLU A 285 -19.61 13.73 -11.23
C GLU A 285 -19.40 15.14 -10.66
N VAL A 286 -19.77 15.34 -9.39
CA VAL A 286 -19.58 16.62 -8.69
C VAL A 286 -18.09 16.93 -8.53
N GLN A 287 -17.26 15.94 -8.18
CA GLN A 287 -15.82 16.10 -8.06
C GLN A 287 -15.16 16.48 -9.39
N LEU A 288 -15.56 15.87 -10.51
CA LEU A 288 -15.04 16.21 -11.84
C LEU A 288 -15.45 17.62 -12.27
N LYS A 289 -16.70 18.03 -12.03
CA LYS A 289 -17.15 19.39 -12.31
C LYS A 289 -16.38 20.42 -11.48
N LEU A 290 -16.22 20.15 -10.18
CA LEU A 290 -15.41 20.97 -9.28
C LEU A 290 -13.96 21.09 -9.77
N GLN A 291 -13.32 19.98 -10.14
CA GLN A 291 -11.95 20.03 -10.66
C GLN A 291 -11.84 20.79 -11.98
N GLY A 292 -12.82 20.62 -12.88
CA GLY A 292 -12.88 21.38 -14.13
C GLY A 292 -12.92 22.89 -13.87
N VAL A 293 -13.74 23.34 -12.91
CA VAL A 293 -13.77 24.76 -12.49
C VAL A 293 -12.41 25.17 -11.92
N ILE A 294 -11.83 24.40 -11.00
CA ILE A 294 -10.51 24.70 -10.40
C ILE A 294 -9.43 24.84 -11.47
N HIS A 295 -9.44 23.98 -12.48
CA HIS A 295 -8.47 24.00 -13.56
C HIS A 295 -8.61 25.22 -14.46
N ARG A 296 -9.85 25.55 -14.90
CA ARG A 296 -10.09 26.76 -15.69
C ARG A 296 -9.71 28.02 -14.94
N VAL A 297 -10.04 28.09 -13.66
CA VAL A 297 -9.65 29.18 -12.75
C VAL A 297 -8.12 29.32 -12.64
N GLY A 298 -7.41 28.19 -12.59
CA GLY A 298 -5.95 28.15 -12.55
C GLY A 298 -5.30 28.56 -13.89
N ALA A 299 -5.87 28.14 -15.01
CA ALA A 299 -5.31 28.33 -16.35
C ALA A 299 -5.62 29.70 -16.97
N GLU A 300 -6.87 30.17 -16.85
CA GLU A 300 -7.36 31.42 -17.45
C GLU A 300 -7.22 32.63 -16.53
N ASP A 301 -6.63 32.44 -15.34
CA ASP A 301 -6.40 33.53 -14.39
C ASP A 301 -7.68 34.28 -14.00
N MET A 302 -8.81 33.56 -13.99
CA MET A 302 -10.16 34.09 -13.82
C MET A 302 -10.32 35.00 -12.61
N GLY A 303 -11.14 36.04 -12.77
CA GLY A 303 -11.54 36.90 -11.65
C GLY A 303 -12.42 36.14 -10.65
N ILE A 304 -12.54 36.69 -9.43
CA ILE A 304 -13.41 36.12 -8.38
C ILE A 304 -14.85 35.98 -8.89
N LYS A 305 -15.34 36.99 -9.62
CA LYS A 305 -16.71 36.99 -10.15
C LYS A 305 -16.92 35.85 -11.16
N ASP A 306 -16.04 35.72 -12.14
CA ASP A 306 -16.13 34.66 -13.16
C ASP A 306 -15.99 33.28 -12.51
N THR A 307 -15.17 33.17 -11.46
CA THR A 307 -15.03 31.95 -10.68
C THR A 307 -16.32 31.57 -9.97
N ILE A 308 -16.98 32.54 -9.31
CA ILE A 308 -18.28 32.32 -8.66
C ILE A 308 -19.34 31.95 -9.71
N ASP A 309 -19.37 32.63 -10.85
CA ASP A 309 -20.31 32.36 -11.93
C ASP A 309 -20.08 30.96 -12.52
N ALA A 310 -18.83 30.52 -12.69
CA ALA A 310 -18.47 29.17 -13.11
C ALA A 310 -18.88 28.11 -12.08
N PHE A 311 -18.66 28.36 -10.78
CA PHE A 311 -19.15 27.48 -9.73
C PHE A 311 -20.67 27.40 -9.71
N ARG A 312 -21.36 28.52 -9.91
CA ARG A 312 -22.82 28.59 -9.95
C ARG A 312 -23.38 27.88 -11.17
N HIS A 313 -22.73 28.00 -12.32
CA HIS A 313 -23.16 27.34 -13.56
C HIS A 313 -22.89 25.82 -13.54
N ASP A 314 -21.71 25.40 -13.08
CA ASP A 314 -21.32 23.98 -13.15
C ASP A 314 -21.78 23.16 -11.93
N LEU A 315 -21.87 23.77 -10.74
CA LEU A 315 -22.32 23.09 -9.52
C LEU A 315 -23.75 23.49 -9.10
N GLY A 316 -24.20 24.69 -9.42
CA GLY A 316 -25.60 25.08 -9.24
C GLY A 316 -26.40 24.56 -10.43
N GLY A 317 -27.28 23.59 -10.20
CA GLY A 317 -28.12 23.03 -11.26
C GLY A 317 -28.81 24.11 -12.11
N GLU A 318 -29.07 23.78 -13.38
CA GLU A 318 -29.63 24.70 -14.38
C GLU A 318 -30.69 25.64 -13.79
N GLU A 319 -30.70 26.90 -14.25
CA GLU A 319 -31.58 28.00 -13.78
C GLU A 319 -33.11 27.70 -13.87
N GLY A 320 -33.51 26.47 -14.23
CA GLY A 320 -34.88 25.94 -14.32
C GLY A 320 -35.30 24.92 -13.25
N GLY A 321 -34.66 24.86 -12.08
CA GLY A 321 -35.20 24.12 -10.92
C GLY A 321 -34.67 22.70 -10.68
N GLY A 322 -33.47 22.38 -11.17
CA GLY A 322 -32.75 21.18 -10.74
C GLY A 322 -32.25 21.29 -9.29
N PRO A 323 -32.13 20.18 -8.54
CA PRO A 323 -31.55 20.21 -7.20
C PRO A 323 -30.11 20.73 -7.26
N SER A 324 -29.83 21.79 -6.49
CA SER A 324 -28.48 22.35 -6.31
C SER A 324 -27.50 21.23 -5.90
N LEU A 325 -26.34 21.07 -6.57
CA LEU A 325 -25.38 20.00 -6.21
C LEU A 325 -24.65 20.27 -4.88
N LEU A 326 -24.91 21.45 -4.28
CA LEU A 326 -24.48 21.83 -2.93
C LEU A 326 -25.69 21.84 -1.99
N THR A 327 -26.36 20.71 -1.81
CA THR A 327 -27.35 20.53 -0.72
C THR A 327 -26.64 20.27 0.62
N ASP A 328 -27.38 20.32 1.73
CA ASP A 328 -26.88 19.90 3.05
C ASP A 328 -26.38 18.44 3.08
N GLU A 329 -26.71 17.61 2.07
CA GLU A 329 -26.24 16.24 1.92
C GLU A 329 -24.91 16.12 1.15
N THR A 330 -24.38 17.23 0.63
CA THR A 330 -23.15 17.23 -0.14
C THR A 330 -21.97 16.85 0.74
N ASP A 331 -21.08 16.02 0.21
CA ASP A 331 -19.86 15.62 0.90
C ASP A 331 -19.09 16.87 1.39
N PRO A 332 -18.85 17.01 2.71
CA PRO A 332 -18.13 18.15 3.26
C PRO A 332 -16.74 18.38 2.66
N SER A 333 -16.12 17.35 2.08
CA SER A 333 -14.85 17.47 1.36
C SER A 333 -14.96 18.31 0.10
N ILE A 334 -16.08 18.22 -0.64
CA ILE A 334 -16.37 18.99 -1.85
C ILE A 334 -16.54 20.46 -1.49
N ILE A 335 -17.34 20.76 -0.46
CA ILE A 335 -17.55 22.13 0.04
C ILE A 335 -16.22 22.73 0.51
N SER A 336 -15.44 21.97 1.27
CA SER A 336 -14.11 22.38 1.76
C SER A 336 -13.16 22.68 0.60
N LYS A 337 -13.17 21.86 -0.45
CA LYS A 337 -12.32 22.04 -1.63
C LYS A 337 -12.75 23.26 -2.46
N ALA A 338 -14.05 23.45 -2.72
CA ALA A 338 -14.56 24.65 -3.38
C ALA A 338 -14.23 25.93 -2.61
N THR A 339 -14.41 25.90 -1.28
CA THR A 339 -14.05 27.03 -0.39
C THR A 339 -12.55 27.35 -0.46
N ARG A 340 -11.67 26.33 -0.48
CA ARG A 340 -10.22 26.53 -0.62
C ARG A 340 -9.85 27.13 -1.96
N CYS A 341 -10.51 26.70 -3.05
CA CYS A 341 -10.32 27.28 -4.38
C CYS A 341 -10.71 28.76 -4.40
N LEU A 342 -11.93 29.10 -3.95
CA LEU A 342 -12.38 30.49 -3.87
C LEU A 342 -11.43 31.36 -3.04
N THR A 343 -10.99 30.86 -1.89
CA THR A 343 -10.04 31.58 -1.03
C THR A 343 -8.70 31.80 -1.74
N ALA A 344 -8.20 30.81 -2.49
CA ALA A 344 -6.98 30.94 -3.28
C ALA A 344 -7.12 32.00 -4.39
N VAL A 345 -8.27 32.02 -5.08
CA VAL A 345 -8.56 33.05 -6.10
C VAL A 345 -8.65 34.44 -5.49
N MET A 346 -9.36 34.59 -4.36
CA MET A 346 -9.44 35.86 -3.64
C MET A 346 -8.06 36.37 -3.22
N PHE A 347 -7.20 35.47 -2.74
CA PHE A 347 -5.83 35.82 -2.38
C PHE A 347 -5.02 36.28 -3.59
N ARG A 348 -5.12 35.56 -4.72
CA ARG A 348 -4.43 35.90 -5.98
C ARG A 348 -4.91 37.24 -6.55
N ASP A 349 -6.20 37.50 -6.54
CA ASP A 349 -6.77 38.77 -7.02
C ASP A 349 -6.35 39.94 -6.11
N ARG A 350 -6.34 39.73 -4.78
CA ARG A 350 -5.82 40.72 -3.84
C ARG A 350 -4.34 41.01 -4.05
N GLN A 351 -3.55 39.97 -4.34
CA GLN A 351 -2.13 40.12 -4.67
C GLN A 351 -1.96 40.97 -5.93
N ARG A 352 -2.70 40.70 -7.00
CA ARG A 352 -2.69 41.50 -8.24
C ARG A 352 -3.15 42.93 -8.01
N GLN A 353 -4.16 43.14 -7.18
CA GLN A 353 -4.59 44.48 -6.80
C GLN A 353 -3.46 45.25 -6.12
N TRP A 354 -2.77 44.61 -5.16
CA TRP A 354 -1.63 45.20 -4.49
C TRP A 354 -0.49 45.54 -5.45
N GLU A 355 -0.14 44.64 -6.38
CA GLU A 355 0.88 44.84 -7.42
C GLU A 355 0.53 46.00 -8.36
N ARG A 356 -0.75 46.23 -8.66
CA ARG A 356 -1.21 47.38 -9.45
C ARG A 356 -1.13 48.70 -8.67
N GLU A 357 -1.44 48.68 -7.38
CA GLU A 357 -1.36 49.85 -6.50
C GLU A 357 0.09 50.23 -6.16
N HIS A 358 1.01 49.25 -6.18
CA HIS A 358 2.41 49.41 -5.82
C HIS A 358 3.32 48.85 -6.93
N PRO A 359 3.41 49.54 -8.08
CA PRO A 359 4.30 49.11 -9.15
C PRO A 359 5.75 49.02 -8.63
N PRO A 360 6.53 48.02 -9.06
CA PRO A 360 7.88 47.82 -8.58
C PRO A 360 8.71 49.07 -8.89
N THR A 361 9.03 49.83 -7.84
CA THR A 361 9.96 50.95 -7.93
C THR A 361 11.33 50.41 -7.55
N ASP A 362 12.37 50.68 -8.35
CA ASP A 362 13.74 50.11 -8.24
C ASP A 362 14.39 50.21 -6.84
N THR A 363 13.81 50.97 -5.91
CA THR A 363 14.35 51.22 -4.57
C THR A 363 13.47 50.74 -3.41
N GLN A 364 12.34 50.05 -3.64
CA GLN A 364 11.52 49.57 -2.53
C GLN A 364 11.95 48.18 -2.00
N PRO A 365 11.94 48.00 -0.67
CA PRO A 365 12.23 46.71 -0.05
C PRO A 365 11.18 45.69 -0.50
N GLN A 366 11.64 44.45 -0.67
CA GLN A 366 10.88 43.27 -1.09
C GLN A 366 9.42 43.37 -0.68
N SER A 367 8.51 43.27 -1.68
CA SER A 367 7.07 43.12 -1.49
C SER A 367 6.81 42.37 -0.19
N PRO A 368 5.94 42.86 0.73
CA PRO A 368 5.57 42.09 1.91
C PRO A 368 5.15 40.76 1.35
N ALA A 369 5.94 39.74 1.66
CA ALA A 369 5.77 38.47 1.03
C ALA A 369 4.45 37.91 1.56
N MET A 370 3.36 38.22 0.86
CA MET A 370 2.23 37.35 0.67
C MET A 370 2.79 36.13 -0.06
N HIS A 371 3.68 35.40 0.63
CA HIS A 371 4.04 34.05 0.29
C HIS A 371 2.70 33.37 0.12
N ALA A 372 2.39 32.95 -1.12
CA ALA A 372 1.23 32.15 -1.41
C ALA A 372 1.17 31.09 -0.31
N HIS A 373 0.15 31.16 0.53
CA HIS A 373 0.11 30.30 1.70
C HIS A 373 0.23 28.87 1.16
N PRO A 374 1.18 28.05 1.62
CA PRO A 374 1.48 26.75 1.01
C PRO A 374 0.25 25.82 0.95
N GLU A 375 -0.77 26.12 1.75
CA GLU A 375 -2.08 25.45 1.73
C GLU A 375 -2.90 25.71 0.43
N TYR A 376 -2.67 26.81 -0.28
CA TYR A 376 -3.38 27.15 -1.53
C TYR A 376 -2.63 26.70 -2.78
N GLU A 377 -1.31 26.57 -2.72
CA GLU A 377 -0.49 26.05 -3.81
C GLU A 377 -0.85 24.58 -4.13
N GLY A 378 -1.25 23.83 -3.10
CA GLY A 378 -1.75 22.47 -3.26
C GLY A 378 -3.12 22.35 -3.94
N VAL A 379 -3.92 23.42 -3.99
CA VAL A 379 -5.30 23.37 -4.54
C VAL A 379 -5.29 23.23 -6.07
N PHE A 380 -4.26 23.74 -6.73
CA PHE A 380 -4.08 23.64 -8.18
C PHE A 380 -3.12 22.51 -8.57
N ASN A 381 -2.74 21.65 -7.62
CA ASN A 381 -1.76 20.61 -7.87
C ASN A 381 -2.34 19.48 -8.75
N HIS A 382 -1.54 18.98 -9.69
CA HIS A 382 -1.94 17.92 -10.62
C HIS A 382 -2.20 16.56 -9.95
N THR A 383 -1.81 16.38 -8.69
CA THR A 383 -2.04 15.13 -7.94
C THR A 383 -3.50 14.72 -7.88
N GLU A 384 -4.42 15.69 -7.86
CA GLU A 384 -5.86 15.44 -7.80
C GLU A 384 -6.39 14.81 -9.10
N TRP A 385 -5.79 15.10 -10.25
CA TRP A 385 -6.16 14.46 -11.52
C TRP A 385 -5.88 12.96 -11.49
N ARG A 386 -4.78 12.55 -10.85
CA ARG A 386 -4.44 11.13 -10.70
C ARG A 386 -5.49 10.40 -9.84
N GLU A 387 -5.91 11.00 -8.73
CA GLU A 387 -6.97 10.43 -7.89
C GLU A 387 -8.29 10.32 -8.66
N MET A 388 -8.67 11.35 -9.42
CA MET A 388 -9.86 11.29 -10.25
C MET A 388 -9.76 10.26 -11.38
N SER A 389 -8.59 10.11 -12.00
CA SER A 389 -8.31 9.04 -12.97
C SER A 389 -8.51 7.66 -12.35
N HIS A 390 -8.07 7.45 -11.09
CA HIS A 390 -8.31 6.20 -10.37
C HIS A 390 -9.79 5.97 -10.06
N LEU A 391 -10.50 6.99 -9.56
CA LEU A 391 -11.93 6.90 -9.28
C LEU A 391 -12.74 6.64 -10.56
N LEU A 392 -12.41 7.32 -11.65
CA LEU A 392 -13.05 7.14 -12.95
C LEU A 392 -12.77 5.75 -13.52
N ARG A 393 -11.53 5.26 -13.44
CA ARG A 393 -11.20 3.88 -13.83
C ARG A 393 -11.98 2.86 -13.03
N SER A 394 -12.12 3.06 -11.71
CA SER A 394 -12.93 2.21 -10.84
C SER A 394 -14.41 2.24 -11.23
N ALA A 395 -14.95 3.44 -11.46
CA ALA A 395 -16.32 3.65 -11.92
C ALA A 395 -16.59 2.98 -13.28
N PHE A 396 -15.70 3.19 -14.25
CA PHE A 396 -15.77 2.61 -15.58
C PHE A 396 -15.79 1.09 -15.52
N SER A 397 -14.84 0.52 -14.78
CA SER A 397 -14.72 -0.92 -14.54
C SER A 397 -16.00 -1.48 -13.94
N ALA A 398 -16.56 -0.81 -12.92
CA ALA A 398 -17.80 -1.23 -12.30
C ALA A 398 -19.00 -1.16 -13.26
N VAL A 399 -19.12 -0.11 -14.09
CA VAL A 399 -20.23 0.05 -15.04
C VAL A 399 -20.15 -0.97 -16.17
N GLN A 400 -18.96 -1.19 -16.73
CA GLN A 400 -18.73 -2.12 -17.85
C GLN A 400 -18.52 -3.58 -17.39
N SER A 401 -18.51 -3.84 -16.07
CA SER A 401 -18.19 -5.15 -15.49
C SER A 401 -16.80 -5.66 -15.90
N VAL A 402 -15.88 -4.74 -16.18
CA VAL A 402 -14.47 -5.02 -16.47
C VAL A 402 -13.72 -5.03 -15.13
N PRO A 403 -12.81 -5.98 -14.87
CA PRO A 403 -12.03 -5.97 -13.63
C PRO A 403 -11.12 -4.74 -13.56
N THR A 404 -11.09 -4.09 -12.39
CA THR A 404 -10.24 -2.89 -12.14
C THR A 404 -8.75 -3.19 -12.21
N THR A 405 -8.39 -4.44 -11.91
CA THR A 405 -7.03 -4.96 -11.92
C THR A 405 -6.96 -6.04 -13.00
N PRO A 406 -6.03 -5.93 -13.97
CA PRO A 406 -5.89 -6.97 -15.00
C PRO A 406 -5.57 -8.30 -14.31
N ALA A 407 -6.31 -9.36 -14.66
CA ALA A 407 -6.23 -10.65 -13.98
C ALA A 407 -4.84 -11.30 -14.08
N LEU A 408 -4.02 -10.90 -15.07
CA LEU A 408 -2.63 -11.30 -15.16
C LEU A 408 -1.82 -10.92 -13.92
N LEU A 409 -2.05 -9.75 -13.32
CA LEU A 409 -1.24 -9.27 -12.20
C LEU A 409 -1.38 -10.16 -10.94
N PRO A 410 -2.60 -10.50 -10.45
CA PRO A 410 -2.73 -11.43 -9.34
C PRO A 410 -2.24 -12.84 -9.71
N ILE A 411 -2.44 -13.30 -10.95
CA ILE A 411 -1.94 -14.60 -11.41
C ILE A 411 -0.42 -14.65 -11.40
N LEU A 412 0.27 -13.62 -11.92
CA LEU A 412 1.72 -13.51 -11.87
C LEU A 412 2.20 -13.37 -10.43
N SER A 413 1.54 -12.57 -9.60
CA SER A 413 1.93 -12.45 -8.19
C SER A 413 1.81 -13.77 -7.44
N ALA A 414 0.78 -14.58 -7.74
CA ALA A 414 0.59 -15.90 -7.15
C ALA A 414 1.56 -16.93 -7.74
N GLY A 415 1.71 -16.96 -9.06
CA GLY A 415 2.58 -17.89 -9.77
C GLY A 415 4.06 -17.66 -9.46
N ILE A 416 4.51 -16.41 -9.45
CA ILE A 416 5.89 -16.06 -9.10
C ILE A 416 6.17 -16.38 -7.63
N ALA A 417 5.22 -16.09 -6.74
CA ALA A 417 5.33 -16.49 -5.34
C ALA A 417 5.40 -18.02 -5.18
N VAL A 418 4.70 -18.80 -6.02
CA VAL A 418 4.79 -20.28 -6.05
C VAL A 418 6.12 -20.78 -6.63
N THR A 419 6.69 -20.10 -7.63
CA THR A 419 8.03 -20.43 -8.17
C THR A 419 9.14 -20.14 -7.17
N ALA A 420 8.93 -19.18 -6.26
CA ALA A 420 9.78 -18.94 -5.10
C ALA A 420 9.56 -19.98 -3.99
N SER A 421 9.41 -21.27 -4.35
CA SER A 421 9.33 -22.38 -3.40
C SER A 421 10.69 -23.10 -3.29
N GLU A 422 10.90 -23.80 -2.17
CA GLU A 422 12.17 -24.46 -1.78
C GLU A 422 12.72 -25.49 -2.78
N LYS A 423 11.97 -25.83 -3.84
CA LYS A 423 12.39 -26.79 -4.87
C LYS A 423 13.18 -26.18 -6.03
N CYS A 424 13.32 -24.86 -6.12
CA CYS A 424 14.16 -24.29 -7.16
C CYS A 424 15.64 -24.62 -6.86
N CYS A 425 16.35 -25.15 -7.84
CA CYS A 425 17.69 -25.72 -7.75
C CYS A 425 18.79 -24.70 -7.39
N LEU A 426 18.42 -23.43 -7.28
CA LEU A 426 19.25 -22.39 -6.70
C LEU A 426 19.30 -22.60 -5.20
N SER A 427 20.38 -23.22 -4.72
CA SER A 427 20.75 -23.28 -3.32
C SER A 427 20.93 -21.85 -2.78
N VAL A 428 19.84 -21.19 -2.42
CA VAL A 428 19.88 -20.03 -1.54
C VAL A 428 20.29 -20.61 -0.20
N THR A 429 21.54 -20.36 0.20
CA THR A 429 22.05 -20.76 1.52
C THR A 429 21.02 -20.36 2.57
N PRO A 430 20.54 -21.30 3.42
CA PRO A 430 19.63 -20.97 4.49
C PRO A 430 20.20 -19.80 5.29
N ILE A 431 19.39 -18.77 5.50
CA ILE A 431 19.75 -17.68 6.41
C ILE A 431 19.92 -18.31 7.79
N GLU A 432 21.16 -18.36 8.28
CA GLU A 432 21.49 -18.81 9.64
C GLU A 432 20.63 -18.02 10.65
N GLY A 433 19.64 -18.67 11.25
CA GLY A 433 18.72 -18.01 12.18
C GLY A 433 17.50 -18.83 12.61
N TYR A 434 17.11 -19.85 11.85
CA TYR A 434 16.18 -20.87 12.33
C TYR A 434 16.97 -22.08 12.80
N GLY A 435 17.32 -22.10 14.08
CA GLY A 435 17.88 -23.28 14.72
C GLY A 435 16.84 -24.38 14.77
N ASP A 436 17.12 -25.50 14.10
CA ASP A 436 16.52 -26.78 14.44
C ASP A 436 16.80 -27.05 15.91
N VAL A 437 15.73 -27.23 16.68
CA VAL A 437 15.82 -27.70 18.06
C VAL A 437 16.06 -29.20 17.95
N ASP A 438 17.33 -29.60 18.06
CA ASP A 438 17.71 -30.98 18.29
C ASP A 438 17.17 -31.42 19.67
N ASP A 439 16.10 -32.21 19.65
CA ASP A 439 15.62 -32.96 20.81
C ASP A 439 16.65 -34.04 21.17
N ASN A 440 17.65 -33.68 21.96
CA ASN A 440 18.58 -34.62 22.58
C ASN A 440 18.85 -34.25 24.04
N GLU A 441 17.94 -34.65 24.92
CA GLU A 441 18.24 -34.84 26.34
C GLU A 441 17.89 -36.28 26.75
N GLY A 442 18.94 -37.08 27.03
CA GLY A 442 18.83 -38.22 27.95
C GLY A 442 18.52 -37.69 29.36
N GLY A 443 17.86 -38.39 30.28
CA GLY A 443 17.71 -39.82 30.48
C GLY A 443 18.15 -40.11 31.91
N GLU A 444 17.25 -40.59 32.78
CA GLU A 444 17.58 -41.39 33.97
C GLU A 444 16.32 -42.03 34.62
N GLY A 445 16.34 -43.36 34.78
CA GLY A 445 15.69 -44.08 35.89
C GLY A 445 14.37 -44.83 35.62
N GLY A 446 14.43 -46.17 35.57
CA GLY A 446 13.26 -47.02 35.87
C GLY A 446 13.28 -48.42 35.26
N ASP A 447 13.69 -49.41 36.06
CA ASP A 447 13.67 -50.86 35.77
C ASP A 447 12.25 -51.43 35.52
N THR A 448 12.07 -52.24 34.45
CA THR A 448 11.34 -53.54 34.40
C THR A 448 11.29 -54.15 32.96
N PRO A 449 11.08 -55.48 32.77
CA PRO A 449 11.70 -56.24 31.67
C PRO A 449 10.80 -56.71 30.50
N MET A 450 11.36 -56.67 29.28
CA MET A 450 11.19 -57.57 28.08
C MET A 450 9.77 -57.77 27.44
N PRO A 451 9.61 -58.28 26.18
CA PRO A 451 10.62 -58.79 25.24
C PRO A 451 10.56 -58.34 23.75
N ARG A 452 11.74 -58.40 23.11
CA ARG A 452 12.07 -58.83 21.72
C ARG A 452 11.33 -58.24 20.51
N ARG A 453 12.11 -57.63 19.61
CA ARG A 453 12.14 -58.04 18.18
C ARG A 453 13.48 -57.72 17.48
N HIS A 454 14.03 -58.79 16.92
CA HIS A 454 15.01 -58.95 15.83
C HIS A 454 15.00 -57.84 14.76
N SER A 455 16.04 -57.56 13.97
CA SER A 455 17.43 -58.01 13.83
C SER A 455 18.03 -57.22 12.65
N ILE A 456 19.35 -57.29 12.49
CA ILE A 456 20.14 -57.05 11.25
C ILE A 456 20.57 -55.60 10.98
N GLU A 457 21.60 -55.16 11.71
CA GLU A 457 22.78 -54.53 11.09
C GLU A 457 23.76 -55.64 10.70
N HIS A 458 24.36 -55.56 9.50
CA HIS A 458 25.66 -56.17 9.23
C HIS A 458 26.38 -55.55 8.03
N ARG A 459 27.71 -55.41 8.21
CA ARG A 459 28.80 -55.03 7.28
C ARG A 459 29.08 -53.52 7.23
N MET A 460 30.29 -53.02 7.49
CA MET A 460 31.60 -53.65 7.72
C MET A 460 32.52 -52.59 8.36
N LYS A 461 33.23 -52.92 9.45
CA LYS A 461 34.42 -52.21 9.94
C LYS A 461 35.58 -53.20 10.01
N GLN A 462 36.65 -52.95 9.26
CA GLN A 462 38.07 -53.25 9.59
C GLN A 462 38.88 -52.21 8.79
N VAL A 463 39.44 -51.15 9.39
CA VAL A 463 40.76 -51.08 10.07
C VAL A 463 41.89 -51.66 9.24
N VAL A 464 42.74 -50.82 8.65
CA VAL A 464 44.21 -50.80 8.84
C VAL A 464 44.73 -49.39 8.50
N THR A 465 45.62 -48.92 9.36
CA THR A 465 46.35 -47.66 9.35
C THR A 465 47.46 -47.62 8.31
N THR A 466 47.64 -46.48 7.63
CA THR A 466 48.96 -45.87 7.39
C THR A 466 48.81 -44.40 7.01
N LYS A 467 49.59 -43.55 7.66
CA LYS A 467 49.85 -42.15 7.31
C LYS A 467 50.47 -42.12 5.91
N ASP A 468 49.87 -41.34 5.00
CA ASP A 468 50.62 -40.69 3.93
C ASP A 468 49.92 -39.39 3.50
N LYS A 469 50.75 -38.40 3.17
CA LYS A 469 50.38 -37.03 2.80
C LYS A 469 49.54 -37.03 1.53
N VAL A 470 48.33 -36.48 1.60
CA VAL A 470 47.50 -36.20 0.43
C VAL A 470 47.43 -34.70 0.18
N LYS A 471 47.76 -34.36 -1.06
CA LYS A 471 47.75 -33.06 -1.75
C LYS A 471 46.29 -32.69 -2.05
N PRO A 472 45.87 -31.41 -1.99
CA PRO A 472 44.50 -31.05 -2.31
C PRO A 472 44.30 -31.12 -3.84
N GLU A 473 43.58 -32.13 -4.30
CA GLU A 473 43.04 -32.18 -5.66
C GLU A 473 41.59 -31.70 -5.59
N THR A 474 41.37 -30.53 -6.21
CA THR A 474 40.05 -30.03 -6.58
C THR A 474 39.62 -30.81 -7.83
N GLU A 475 38.93 -31.93 -7.64
CA GLU A 475 38.15 -32.57 -8.68
C GLU A 475 36.79 -31.87 -8.72
N ASP A 476 36.66 -31.00 -9.72
CA ASP A 476 35.42 -30.43 -10.22
C ASP A 476 34.67 -31.55 -10.96
N ASP A 477 33.83 -32.29 -10.22
CA ASP A 477 32.92 -33.27 -10.78
C ASP A 477 31.91 -32.52 -11.66
N GLY A 478 32.23 -32.41 -12.96
CA GLY A 478 31.40 -31.84 -14.02
C GLY A 478 30.10 -32.59 -14.26
N ARG A 479 29.24 -32.67 -13.25
CA ARG A 479 27.81 -32.91 -13.44
C ARG A 479 27.25 -31.63 -14.03
N GLU A 480 26.98 -31.68 -15.33
CA GLU A 480 26.08 -30.74 -15.99
C GLU A 480 24.88 -30.52 -15.07
N ALA A 481 24.67 -29.28 -14.64
CA ALA A 481 23.52 -28.92 -13.84
C ALA A 481 22.29 -29.31 -14.65
N ASP A 482 21.61 -30.37 -14.21
CA ASP A 482 20.35 -30.81 -14.79
C ASP A 482 19.43 -29.59 -14.88
N ASP A 483 19.07 -29.22 -16.11
CA ASP A 483 18.11 -28.19 -16.48
C ASP A 483 16.78 -28.53 -15.80
N CYS A 484 16.58 -28.01 -14.58
CA CYS A 484 15.46 -28.42 -13.75
C CYS A 484 14.16 -27.69 -14.15
N GLY A 485 14.20 -26.95 -15.27
CA GLY A 485 13.07 -26.21 -15.82
C GLY A 485 12.51 -25.17 -14.86
N CYS A 486 13.29 -24.73 -13.86
CA CYS A 486 12.82 -23.74 -12.89
C CYS A 486 12.75 -22.37 -13.60
N PRO A 487 11.58 -21.71 -13.66
CA PRO A 487 11.48 -20.40 -14.30
C PRO A 487 12.38 -19.32 -13.66
N LEU A 488 12.81 -19.50 -12.40
CA LEU A 488 13.74 -18.59 -11.72
C LEU A 488 15.22 -18.77 -12.12
N GLU A 489 15.53 -19.78 -12.93
CA GLU A 489 16.85 -19.90 -13.57
C GLU A 489 17.03 -18.80 -14.63
N ASP A 490 15.93 -18.36 -15.26
CA ASP A 490 15.91 -17.16 -16.08
C ASP A 490 16.20 -15.91 -15.21
N PRO A 491 17.25 -15.12 -15.54
CA PRO A 491 17.63 -13.93 -14.76
C PRO A 491 16.53 -12.87 -14.65
N LEU A 492 15.68 -12.74 -15.67
CA LEU A 492 14.61 -11.76 -15.74
C LEU A 492 13.46 -12.17 -14.81
N MET A 493 13.06 -13.44 -14.84
CA MET A 493 12.05 -13.98 -13.91
C MET A 493 12.53 -13.94 -12.46
N ARG A 494 13.82 -14.20 -12.21
CA ARG A 494 14.43 -14.03 -10.89
C ARG A 494 14.36 -12.60 -10.40
N GLN A 495 14.58 -11.63 -11.28
CA GLN A 495 14.52 -10.21 -10.94
C GLN A 495 13.09 -9.76 -10.64
N ILE A 496 12.08 -10.28 -11.35
CA ILE A 496 10.67 -10.01 -11.03
C ILE A 496 10.26 -10.67 -9.70
N ALA A 497 10.74 -11.88 -9.42
CA ALA A 497 10.49 -12.59 -8.18
C ALA A 497 11.20 -12.00 -6.95
N HIS A 498 12.25 -11.22 -7.17
CA HIS A 498 13.07 -10.65 -6.11
C HIS A 498 12.26 -9.69 -5.22
N GLY A 499 12.00 -10.10 -3.98
CA GLY A 499 11.22 -9.33 -3.00
C GLY A 499 9.76 -9.78 -2.85
N MET A 500 9.31 -10.76 -3.63
CA MET A 500 8.04 -11.44 -3.35
C MET A 500 8.20 -12.35 -2.11
N PRO A 501 7.16 -12.48 -1.26
CA PRO A 501 7.21 -13.41 -0.13
C PRO A 501 7.44 -14.82 -0.66
N PHE A 502 8.51 -15.47 -0.20
CA PHE A 502 8.83 -16.86 -0.50
C PHE A 502 7.64 -17.73 -0.05
N ILE A 503 6.96 -18.40 -0.98
CA ILE A 503 6.00 -19.41 -0.59
C ILE A 503 6.80 -20.68 -0.33
N ALA A 504 7.31 -20.80 0.90
CA ALA A 504 8.07 -21.98 1.35
C ALA A 504 7.30 -23.31 1.18
N ARG A 505 5.99 -23.28 0.85
CA ARG A 505 5.15 -24.46 0.74
C ARG A 505 4.22 -24.41 -0.48
N THR A 506 4.34 -25.39 -1.37
CA THR A 506 3.49 -25.58 -2.56
C THR A 506 2.00 -25.80 -2.26
N ARG A 507 1.61 -25.90 -0.98
CA ARG A 507 0.22 -26.02 -0.53
C ARG A 507 -0.10 -24.86 0.41
N THR A 508 -1.21 -24.17 0.14
CA THR A 508 -1.78 -23.19 1.07
C THR A 508 -2.39 -23.95 2.25
N TYR A 509 -1.84 -23.77 3.45
CA TYR A 509 -2.43 -24.28 4.67
C TYR A 509 -3.11 -23.14 5.41
N LEU A 510 -4.29 -23.40 5.95
CA LEU A 510 -4.84 -22.53 6.99
C LEU A 510 -3.97 -22.70 8.24
N VAL A 511 -3.65 -21.59 8.93
CA VAL A 511 -2.83 -21.59 10.15
C VAL A 511 -3.68 -21.12 11.32
N CYS A 512 -3.57 -21.81 12.45
CA CYS A 512 -4.29 -21.44 13.65
C CYS A 512 -3.74 -20.12 14.23
N PRO A 513 -4.59 -19.11 14.51
CA PRO A 513 -4.14 -17.82 15.00
C PRO A 513 -3.51 -17.88 16.40
N VAL A 514 -3.83 -18.89 17.22
CA VAL A 514 -3.37 -19.06 18.59
C VAL A 514 -2.03 -19.80 18.63
N THR A 515 -1.98 -21.03 18.09
CA THR A 515 -0.78 -21.89 18.14
C THR A 515 0.23 -21.57 17.03
N LYS A 516 -0.18 -20.83 15.99
CA LYS A 516 0.60 -20.58 14.77
C LYS A 516 0.99 -21.86 14.00
N GLN A 517 0.35 -22.98 14.31
CA GLN A 517 0.55 -24.25 13.60
C GLN A 517 -0.50 -24.43 12.48
N PRO A 518 -0.15 -25.10 11.37
CA PRO A 518 -1.09 -25.40 10.31
C PRO A 518 -2.20 -26.34 10.79
N PHE A 519 -3.38 -26.24 10.19
CA PHE A 519 -4.42 -27.26 10.34
C PHE A 519 -4.02 -28.49 9.54
N THR A 520 -3.97 -29.63 10.21
CA THR A 520 -3.60 -30.94 9.63
C THR A 520 -4.61 -32.00 10.09
N ASP A 521 -4.46 -33.22 9.57
CA ASP A 521 -5.24 -34.37 10.02
C ASP A 521 -4.93 -34.78 11.47
N ASP A 522 -3.93 -34.19 12.13
CA ASP A 522 -3.68 -34.39 13.56
C ASP A 522 -4.01 -33.14 14.39
N ASN A 523 -4.25 -32.01 13.72
CA ASN A 523 -4.53 -30.70 14.33
C ASN A 523 -5.75 -30.05 13.67
N PHE A 524 -6.89 -30.72 13.81
CA PHE A 524 -8.13 -30.35 13.10
C PHE A 524 -8.64 -28.95 13.45
N PRO A 525 -9.33 -28.29 12.51
CA PRO A 525 -10.00 -27.03 12.75
C PRO A 525 -11.33 -27.20 13.52
N TYR A 526 -11.53 -26.32 14.51
CA TYR A 526 -12.74 -26.17 15.30
C TYR A 526 -13.26 -24.74 15.21
N LEU A 527 -14.58 -24.62 15.17
CA LEU A 527 -15.28 -23.35 15.10
C LEU A 527 -15.88 -23.01 16.47
N SER A 528 -15.58 -21.82 17.01
CA SER A 528 -16.13 -21.38 18.29
C SER A 528 -17.63 -21.09 18.21
N PRO A 529 -18.38 -21.29 19.31
CA PRO A 529 -19.77 -20.87 19.40
C PRO A 529 -19.88 -19.33 19.46
N GLY A 530 -20.95 -18.76 18.89
CA GLY A 530 -21.23 -17.33 18.94
C GLY A 530 -21.71 -16.74 17.60
N ALA A 531 -22.06 -15.45 17.60
CA ALA A 531 -22.51 -14.73 16.40
C ALA A 531 -21.38 -14.51 15.39
N GLU A 532 -20.13 -14.40 15.86
CA GLU A 532 -18.92 -14.28 15.04
C GLU A 532 -17.96 -15.42 15.36
N PRO A 533 -18.12 -16.59 14.73
CA PRO A 533 -17.30 -17.76 15.01
C PRO A 533 -15.85 -17.56 14.57
N ARG A 534 -14.89 -18.02 15.38
CA ARG A 534 -13.46 -18.06 15.06
C ARG A 534 -12.96 -19.50 14.94
N LEU A 535 -11.92 -19.67 14.12
CA LEU A 535 -11.23 -20.95 13.91
C LEU A 535 -10.11 -21.16 14.93
N TYR A 536 -10.13 -22.31 15.58
CA TYR A 536 -9.13 -22.78 16.54
C TYR A 536 -8.66 -24.18 16.15
N SER A 537 -7.40 -24.53 16.40
CA SER A 537 -6.94 -25.90 16.19
C SER A 537 -7.12 -26.74 17.46
N GLU A 538 -7.09 -28.07 17.34
CA GLU A 538 -7.15 -28.97 18.51
C GLU A 538 -6.07 -28.61 19.54
N ALA A 539 -4.84 -28.36 19.08
CA ALA A 539 -3.74 -27.91 19.94
C ALA A 539 -4.06 -26.57 20.63
N ALA A 540 -4.71 -25.64 19.92
CA ALA A 540 -5.11 -24.36 20.50
C ALA A 540 -6.21 -24.52 21.56
N LEU A 541 -7.17 -25.41 21.35
CA LEU A 541 -8.20 -25.69 22.36
C LEU A 541 -7.60 -26.30 23.62
N THR A 542 -6.62 -27.19 23.49
CA THR A 542 -5.88 -27.77 24.63
C THR A 542 -5.02 -26.72 25.34
N GLN A 543 -4.35 -25.85 24.60
CA GLN A 543 -3.56 -24.75 25.17
C GLN A 543 -4.43 -23.73 25.89
N LEU A 544 -5.57 -23.33 25.30
CA LEU A 544 -6.46 -22.32 25.88
C LEU A 544 -7.32 -22.86 27.03
N SER A 545 -7.52 -24.18 27.12
CA SER A 545 -8.23 -24.76 28.25
C SER A 545 -7.37 -24.88 29.49
N ASN A 546 -6.03 -24.91 29.38
CA ASN A 546 -5.09 -25.07 30.49
C ASN A 546 -5.49 -26.23 31.44
N GLY A 547 -5.99 -27.34 30.89
CA GLY A 547 -6.47 -28.50 31.67
C GLY A 547 -7.86 -28.33 32.31
N THR A 548 -8.53 -27.19 32.13
CA THR A 548 -9.92 -26.98 32.55
C THR A 548 -10.92 -27.46 31.49
N ALA A 549 -12.19 -27.60 31.88
CA ALA A 549 -13.28 -28.01 30.97
C ALA A 549 -13.76 -26.87 30.04
N THR A 550 -13.33 -25.63 30.27
CA THR A 550 -13.71 -24.45 29.50
C THR A 550 -12.52 -23.87 28.75
N VAL A 551 -12.78 -23.29 27.58
CA VAL A 551 -11.79 -22.67 26.70
C VAL A 551 -12.00 -21.16 26.77
N ARG A 552 -10.96 -20.41 27.12
CA ARG A 552 -11.01 -18.96 27.21
C ARG A 552 -9.94 -18.31 26.34
N ASP A 553 -10.38 -17.57 25.31
CA ASP A 553 -9.49 -16.82 24.44
C ASP A 553 -9.52 -15.32 24.80
N PRO A 554 -8.47 -14.77 25.45
CA PRO A 554 -8.42 -13.36 25.82
C PRO A 554 -8.34 -12.42 24.60
N SER A 555 -7.96 -12.93 23.43
CA SER A 555 -7.92 -12.16 22.18
C SER A 555 -9.27 -12.08 21.46
N ASN A 556 -10.26 -12.86 21.90
CA ASN A 556 -11.59 -12.85 21.34
C ASN A 556 -12.54 -12.02 22.22
N PRO A 557 -12.94 -10.81 21.77
CA PRO A 557 -13.81 -9.94 22.56
C PRO A 557 -15.22 -10.54 22.76
N ASN A 558 -15.59 -11.54 21.95
CA ASN A 558 -16.86 -12.25 22.06
C ASN A 558 -16.76 -13.50 22.94
N CYS A 559 -15.58 -13.82 23.49
CA CYS A 559 -15.43 -14.91 24.46
C CYS A 559 -16.14 -14.50 25.77
N PRO A 560 -17.13 -15.27 26.24
CA PRO A 560 -17.80 -14.99 27.50
C PRO A 560 -16.79 -15.09 28.65
N PRO A 561 -17.02 -14.38 29.77
CA PRO A 561 -16.09 -14.35 30.90
C PRO A 561 -15.89 -15.73 31.54
N GLU A 562 -16.92 -16.58 31.52
CA GLU A 562 -16.90 -17.99 31.94
C GLU A 562 -16.17 -18.94 30.96
N GLY A 563 -15.86 -18.47 29.76
CA GLY A 563 -15.33 -19.28 28.67
C GLY A 563 -16.37 -20.20 28.02
N TRP A 564 -16.00 -20.86 26.94
CA TRP A 564 -16.87 -21.81 26.26
C TRP A 564 -16.57 -23.24 26.71
N SER A 565 -17.60 -24.06 26.87
CA SER A 565 -17.39 -25.52 27.02
C SER A 565 -16.72 -26.06 25.76
N ARG A 566 -15.70 -26.93 25.91
CA ARG A 566 -15.02 -27.57 24.77
C ARG A 566 -16.00 -28.31 23.84
N ALA A 567 -17.06 -28.89 24.41
CA ALA A 567 -18.11 -29.57 23.66
C ALA A 567 -18.96 -28.65 22.76
N ALA A 568 -18.93 -27.33 22.99
CA ALA A 568 -19.67 -26.37 22.18
C ALA A 568 -18.96 -26.02 20.85
N PHE A 569 -17.68 -26.39 20.70
CA PHE A 569 -16.93 -26.18 19.48
C PHE A 569 -17.32 -27.22 18.42
N LYS A 570 -17.57 -26.75 17.20
CA LYS A 570 -17.90 -27.63 16.08
C LYS A 570 -16.65 -27.93 15.28
N ARG A 571 -16.28 -29.21 15.15
CA ARG A 571 -15.20 -29.63 14.27
C ARG A 571 -15.60 -29.37 12.82
N LEU A 572 -14.69 -28.79 12.05
CA LEU A 572 -14.85 -28.60 10.61
C LEU A 572 -14.07 -29.69 9.88
N TYR A 573 -14.71 -30.27 8.86
CA TYR A 573 -14.06 -31.20 7.95
C TYR A 573 -13.68 -30.41 6.70
N ILE A 574 -12.38 -30.21 6.50
CA ILE A 574 -11.86 -29.68 5.25
C ILE A 574 -11.77 -30.90 4.32
N MET A 575 -12.57 -30.92 3.26
CA MET A 575 -12.37 -31.90 2.19
C MET A 575 -11.14 -31.44 1.40
N THR A 576 -10.05 -32.18 1.57
CA THR A 576 -8.78 -31.99 0.85
C THR A 576 -8.82 -32.59 -0.54
#